data_AF-U1WN24-F1
#
_entry.id   AF-U1WN24-F1
#
_cell.length_a   1.000
_cell.length_b   1.000
_cell.length_c   1.000
_cell.angle_alpha   90.00
_cell.angle_beta   90.00
_cell.angle_gamma   90.00
#
_symmetry.space_group_name_H-M   'P 1'
#
loop_
_entity.id
_entity.type
_entity.pdbx_description
1 polymer ?
#
loop_
_entity_poly.entity_id
_entity_poly.type
_entity_poly.pdbx_seq_one_letter_code
_entity_poly.pdbx_strand_id
1 'polypeptide(L)'
;MGCPFKHLLNNEKGALGFFKNTKKQESSQMSSSNTPATSSTEISRFYRELMNSTEASKAKFVGLTEEDLRRLVSIRPIFEKHVSDIVASFYENLSQVPALMSIINNHSSVDKLRQTLERYLLDMVSGEIGQDYIVRRKIIGSVHNRINLFPEWYIGAYTLIQNEVLALLLREMDAVDQARETFASFQRLCSFDMQIAIATYIDSYTSSMMRLNEIERIQHRLNESSEMLVATAEETSASIGEKETHVVQMLDGTRDIQESSRKMVEDVEEGKSEIGSALNEIDRIVEIMDETREKSKELIESANKIGEIVQVIHAISNKTNVLSLNASIEAARAGEHGRGFTVVAKEVRNLAMQTQSALEHIHEQISMVQNNVNSFDNSFEQIAKQTSRFREINTAIMNIMDNSSVQVRSNSEKIKNVSRYILDFQQTFNEISTASDQVAKMAEELSLLSNQLNDKFSIGK
;
A
#
# COMPACT_ATOMS: atom_id res chain seq x y z
N MET A 1 47.99 -13.93 6.36
CA MET A 1 48.33 -14.23 4.94
C MET A 1 47.42 -15.34 4.46
N GLY A 2 46.56 -15.05 3.49
CA GLY A 2 45.60 -16.02 2.96
C GLY A 2 46.30 -17.05 2.07
N CYS A 3 45.95 -18.32 2.22
CA CYS A 3 46.49 -19.41 1.40
C CYS A 3 46.22 -19.12 -0.10
N PRO A 4 47.27 -19.04 -0.95
CA PRO A 4 47.14 -18.64 -2.36
C PRO A 4 46.32 -19.62 -3.20
N PHE A 5 46.01 -20.81 -2.68
CA PHE A 5 45.27 -21.88 -3.37
C PHE A 5 43.79 -21.98 -3.00
N LYS A 6 43.28 -21.10 -2.12
CA LYS A 6 41.88 -21.12 -1.66
C LYS A 6 40.87 -21.02 -2.82
N HIS A 7 41.27 -20.40 -3.94
CA HIS A 7 40.46 -20.27 -5.16
C HIS A 7 40.34 -21.57 -5.99
N LEU A 8 41.19 -22.58 -5.74
CA LEU A 8 41.16 -23.86 -6.44
C LEU A 8 40.17 -24.87 -5.83
N LEU A 9 39.72 -24.63 -4.59
CA LEU A 9 38.75 -25.48 -3.90
C LEU A 9 37.38 -25.48 -4.58
N ASN A 10 37.03 -24.41 -5.31
CA ASN A 10 35.74 -24.24 -5.98
C ASN A 10 35.84 -24.16 -7.51
N ASN A 11 37.02 -24.43 -8.12
CA ASN A 11 37.25 -24.26 -9.56
C ASN A 11 37.78 -25.54 -10.21
N GLU A 12 36.89 -26.25 -10.92
CA GLU A 12 37.15 -27.51 -11.62
C GLU A 12 38.29 -27.42 -12.64
N LYS A 13 38.32 -26.35 -13.46
CA LYS A 13 39.37 -26.14 -14.47
C LYS A 13 40.67 -25.65 -13.84
N GLY A 14 40.59 -24.89 -12.74
CA GLY A 14 41.74 -24.41 -11.99
C GLY A 14 42.50 -25.53 -11.30
N ALA A 15 41.81 -26.44 -10.60
CA ALA A 15 42.42 -27.54 -9.87
C ALA A 15 43.11 -28.56 -10.81
N LEU A 16 42.43 -28.91 -11.92
CA LEU A 16 43.02 -29.72 -13.01
C LEU A 16 44.16 -28.98 -13.73
N GLY A 17 44.08 -27.64 -13.81
CA GLY A 17 45.10 -26.76 -14.39
C GLY A 17 46.37 -26.63 -13.55
N PHE A 18 46.28 -26.70 -12.22
CA PHE A 18 47.43 -26.63 -11.31
C PHE A 18 48.44 -27.76 -11.56
N PHE A 19 47.94 -28.99 -11.77
CA PHE A 19 48.78 -30.14 -12.13
C PHE A 19 49.30 -30.09 -13.58
N LYS A 20 48.64 -29.34 -14.49
CA LYS A 20 49.09 -29.12 -15.87
C LYS A 20 50.12 -27.98 -16.00
N ASN A 21 50.04 -26.92 -15.20
CA ASN A 21 50.91 -25.75 -15.33
C ASN A 21 52.31 -25.94 -14.73
N THR A 22 52.51 -26.92 -13.85
CA THR A 22 53.86 -27.32 -13.42
C THR A 22 54.72 -27.80 -14.59
N LYS A 23 54.11 -28.42 -15.62
CA LYS A 23 54.79 -28.78 -16.88
C LYS A 23 55.42 -27.59 -17.62
N LYS A 24 54.85 -26.37 -17.50
CA LYS A 24 55.33 -25.19 -18.25
C LYS A 24 56.45 -24.42 -17.52
N GLN A 25 56.47 -24.47 -16.19
CA GLN A 25 57.60 -23.96 -15.40
C GLN A 25 58.77 -24.96 -15.41
N GLU A 26 58.51 -26.27 -15.39
CA GLU A 26 59.55 -27.31 -15.49
C GLU A 26 60.17 -27.42 -16.90
N SER A 27 59.40 -27.21 -17.98
CA SER A 27 59.94 -27.26 -19.36
C SER A 27 60.90 -26.11 -19.70
N SER A 28 60.96 -25.06 -18.87
CA SER A 28 61.89 -23.94 -19.01
C SER A 28 63.19 -24.14 -18.21
N GLN A 29 63.27 -25.22 -17.41
CA GLN A 29 64.44 -25.58 -16.58
C GLN A 29 64.97 -27.00 -16.88
N MET A 30 64.47 -27.69 -17.90
CA MET A 30 65.09 -28.93 -18.40
C MET A 30 66.21 -28.64 -19.42
N SER A 31 67.29 -28.05 -18.91
CA SER A 31 68.63 -28.25 -19.44
C SER A 31 69.57 -28.31 -18.25
N SER A 32 70.21 -29.46 -18.05
CA SER A 32 71.13 -29.85 -16.95
C SER A 32 70.50 -30.50 -15.69
N SER A 33 70.63 -31.83 -15.62
CA SER A 33 71.09 -32.65 -14.49
C SER A 33 71.01 -32.13 -13.03
N ASN A 34 70.51 -33.01 -12.14
CA ASN A 34 70.58 -33.01 -10.67
C ASN A 34 69.74 -31.96 -9.92
N THR A 35 68.53 -32.37 -9.51
CA THR A 35 67.89 -31.81 -8.30
C THR A 35 68.67 -32.32 -7.08
N PRO A 36 69.26 -31.46 -6.23
CA PRO A 36 69.95 -31.94 -5.04
C PRO A 36 68.93 -32.55 -4.07
N ALA A 37 69.32 -33.62 -3.38
CA ALA A 37 68.55 -34.19 -2.28
C ALA A 37 68.13 -33.07 -1.31
N THR A 38 66.84 -33.01 -0.96
CA THR A 38 66.27 -32.03 -0.02
C THR A 38 67.15 -31.97 1.22
N SER A 39 67.71 -30.80 1.51
CA SER A 39 68.71 -30.69 2.58
C SER A 39 68.06 -30.92 3.95
N SER A 40 68.85 -31.39 4.92
CA SER A 40 68.43 -31.57 6.32
C SER A 40 67.71 -30.32 6.90
N THR A 41 68.12 -29.13 6.47
CA THR A 41 67.59 -27.83 6.86
C THR A 41 66.21 -27.53 6.27
N GLU A 42 65.93 -28.02 5.06
CA GLU A 42 64.64 -27.82 4.38
C GLU A 42 63.54 -28.73 4.94
N ILE A 43 63.88 -29.96 5.33
CA ILE A 43 62.94 -30.89 5.99
C ILE A 43 62.44 -30.29 7.31
N SER A 44 63.33 -29.72 8.13
CA SER A 44 62.97 -29.03 9.37
C SER A 44 62.05 -27.83 9.13
N ARG A 45 62.22 -27.12 8.00
CA ARG A 45 61.34 -26.00 7.62
C ARG A 45 59.93 -26.49 7.33
N PHE A 46 59.78 -27.49 6.46
CA PHE A 46 58.46 -28.01 6.09
C PHE A 46 57.75 -28.67 7.29
N TYR A 47 58.48 -29.41 8.12
CA TYR A 47 57.92 -29.97 9.35
C TYR A 47 57.42 -28.86 10.30
N ARG A 48 58.16 -27.74 10.43
CA ARG A 48 57.70 -26.59 11.22
C ARG A 48 56.45 -25.95 10.63
N GLU A 49 56.34 -25.84 9.31
CA GLU A 49 55.11 -25.37 8.66
C GLU A 49 53.92 -26.28 8.97
N LEU A 50 54.09 -27.61 8.88
CA LEU A 50 53.07 -28.58 9.26
C LEU A 50 52.65 -28.41 10.72
N MET A 51 53.60 -28.26 11.63
CA MET A 51 53.32 -28.11 13.07
C MET A 51 52.66 -26.78 13.44
N ASN A 52 52.74 -25.79 12.57
CA ASN A 52 52.05 -24.50 12.68
C ASN A 52 50.69 -24.47 11.93
N SER A 53 50.32 -25.54 11.23
CA SER A 53 49.08 -25.63 10.46
C SER A 53 47.86 -26.06 11.30
N THR A 54 46.67 -26.00 10.70
CA THR A 54 45.43 -26.53 11.32
C THR A 54 45.43 -28.05 11.50
N GLU A 55 46.35 -28.75 10.83
CA GLU A 55 46.42 -30.22 10.85
C GLU A 55 47.51 -30.75 11.80
N ALA A 56 48.20 -29.87 12.54
CA ALA A 56 49.28 -30.25 13.46
C ALA A 56 48.84 -31.28 14.51
N SER A 57 47.60 -31.20 15.00
CA SER A 57 47.05 -32.17 15.95
C SER A 57 46.94 -33.57 15.36
N LYS A 58 46.57 -33.69 14.08
CA LYS A 58 46.47 -34.97 13.36
C LYS A 58 47.86 -35.58 13.12
N ALA A 59 48.83 -34.77 12.72
CA ALA A 59 50.22 -35.22 12.55
C ALA A 59 50.81 -35.72 13.88
N LYS A 60 50.58 -34.99 14.98
CA LYS A 60 50.97 -35.43 16.33
C LYS A 60 50.27 -36.72 16.76
N PHE A 61 48.97 -36.85 16.47
CA PHE A 61 48.17 -38.02 16.87
C PHE A 61 48.70 -39.33 16.26
N VAL A 62 49.10 -39.30 14.98
CA VAL A 62 49.71 -40.49 14.33
C VAL A 62 51.18 -40.68 14.66
N GLY A 63 51.78 -39.78 15.44
CA GLY A 63 53.21 -39.82 15.78
C GLY A 63 54.13 -39.49 14.61
N LEU A 64 53.69 -38.70 13.62
CA LEU A 64 54.54 -38.29 12.49
C LEU A 64 55.57 -37.26 12.98
N THR A 65 56.84 -37.62 12.94
CA THR A 65 57.95 -36.79 13.41
C THR A 65 58.81 -36.27 12.27
N GLU A 66 59.66 -35.28 12.55
CA GLU A 66 60.66 -34.80 11.58
C GLU A 66 61.61 -35.93 11.13
N GLU A 67 61.94 -36.85 12.04
CA GLU A 67 62.78 -38.01 11.73
C GLU A 67 62.09 -38.97 10.76
N ASP A 68 60.77 -39.14 10.88
CA ASP A 68 59.99 -39.93 9.92
C ASP A 68 60.10 -39.32 8.51
N LEU A 69 60.06 -37.99 8.38
CA LEU A 69 60.24 -37.33 7.08
C LEU A 69 61.65 -37.53 6.52
N ARG A 70 62.68 -37.51 7.38
CA ARG A 70 64.07 -37.79 6.97
C ARG A 70 64.23 -39.22 6.43
N ARG A 71 63.60 -40.21 7.07
CA ARG A 71 63.58 -41.60 6.58
C ARG A 71 62.84 -41.74 5.26
N LEU A 72 61.76 -40.98 5.06
CA LEU A 72 61.03 -41.01 3.80
C LEU A 72 61.83 -40.38 2.65
N VAL A 73 62.59 -39.32 2.92
CA VAL A 73 63.50 -38.73 1.91
C VAL A 73 64.61 -39.70 1.52
N SER A 74 65.14 -40.49 2.46
CA SER A 74 66.26 -41.41 2.16
C SER A 74 65.86 -42.55 1.21
N ILE A 75 64.58 -42.94 1.17
CA ILE A 75 64.07 -43.96 0.23
C ILE A 75 63.57 -43.40 -1.09
N ARG A 76 63.66 -42.08 -1.30
CA ARG A 76 63.25 -41.46 -2.56
C ARG A 76 63.89 -42.08 -3.81
N PRO A 77 65.21 -42.39 -3.84
CA PRO A 77 65.82 -43.07 -5.00
C PRO A 77 65.22 -44.46 -5.27
N ILE A 78 64.83 -45.19 -4.23
CA ILE A 78 64.16 -46.48 -4.34
C ILE A 78 62.77 -46.29 -4.98
N PHE A 79 62.02 -45.28 -4.53
CA PHE A 79 60.73 -44.92 -5.13
C PHE A 79 60.87 -44.44 -6.58
N GLU A 80 61.85 -43.60 -6.92
CA GLU A 80 62.07 -43.13 -8.30
C GLU A 80 62.35 -44.29 -9.27
N LYS A 81 63.01 -45.36 -8.79
CA LYS A 81 63.26 -46.57 -9.57
C LYS A 81 62.04 -47.49 -9.73
N HIS A 82 61.13 -47.51 -8.76
CA HIS A 82 60.07 -48.54 -8.66
C HIS A 82 58.62 -48.03 -8.58
N VAL A 83 58.38 -46.71 -8.56
CA VAL A 83 57.03 -46.15 -8.39
C VAL A 83 56.07 -46.61 -9.51
N SER A 84 56.56 -46.79 -10.74
CA SER A 84 55.75 -47.30 -11.84
C SER A 84 55.27 -48.73 -11.63
N ASP A 85 56.02 -49.56 -10.92
CA ASP A 85 55.64 -50.94 -10.56
C ASP A 85 54.53 -50.92 -9.49
N ILE A 86 54.70 -50.10 -8.44
CA ILE A 86 53.68 -49.90 -7.38
C ILE A 86 52.36 -49.45 -7.99
N VAL A 87 52.43 -48.46 -8.89
CA VAL A 87 51.25 -47.90 -9.56
C VAL A 87 50.64 -48.91 -10.54
N ALA A 88 51.43 -49.75 -11.19
CA ALA A 88 50.92 -50.83 -12.03
C ALA A 88 50.06 -51.81 -11.21
N SER A 89 50.62 -52.33 -10.11
CA SER A 89 49.93 -53.26 -9.21
C SER A 89 48.67 -52.63 -8.60
N PHE A 90 48.74 -51.35 -8.23
CA PHE A 90 47.57 -50.62 -7.73
C PHE A 90 46.40 -50.65 -8.72
N TYR A 91 46.62 -50.27 -9.98
CA TYR A 91 45.55 -50.27 -10.98
C TYR A 91 45.12 -51.67 -11.42
N GLU A 92 46.01 -52.66 -11.38
CA GLU A 92 45.64 -54.07 -11.60
C GLU A 92 44.66 -54.55 -10.52
N ASN A 93 44.92 -54.24 -9.25
CA ASN A 93 43.99 -54.55 -8.16
C ASN A 93 42.66 -53.78 -8.28
N LEU A 94 42.70 -52.50 -8.64
CA LEU A 94 41.47 -51.71 -8.86
C LEU A 94 40.64 -52.21 -10.04
N SER A 95 41.28 -52.79 -11.06
CA SER A 95 40.58 -53.34 -12.24
C SER A 95 39.64 -54.50 -11.91
N GLN A 96 39.85 -55.15 -10.77
CA GLN A 96 39.00 -56.23 -10.25
C GLN A 96 37.67 -55.73 -9.69
N VAL A 97 37.50 -54.41 -9.51
CA VAL A 97 36.27 -53.81 -8.99
C VAL A 97 35.58 -52.99 -10.10
N PRO A 98 34.57 -53.55 -10.79
CA PRO A 98 33.93 -52.89 -11.93
C PRO A 98 33.37 -51.50 -11.63
N ALA A 99 32.86 -51.29 -10.41
CA ALA A 99 32.34 -49.99 -9.98
C ALA A 99 33.43 -48.90 -9.96
N LEU A 100 34.64 -49.22 -9.49
CA LEU A 100 35.77 -48.28 -9.48
C LEU A 100 36.27 -47.99 -10.88
N MET A 101 36.30 -49.01 -11.75
CA MET A 101 36.66 -48.83 -13.15
C MET A 101 35.66 -47.96 -13.91
N SER A 102 34.37 -48.06 -13.60
CA SER A 102 33.35 -47.15 -14.13
C SER A 102 33.62 -45.69 -13.75
N ILE A 103 33.91 -45.43 -12.46
CA ILE A 103 34.27 -44.08 -11.99
C ILE A 103 35.51 -43.56 -12.74
N ILE A 104 36.56 -44.39 -12.87
CA ILE A 104 37.78 -44.01 -13.59
C ILE A 104 37.48 -43.64 -15.04
N ASN A 105 36.76 -44.50 -15.77
CA ASN A 105 36.49 -44.30 -17.20
C ASN A 105 35.57 -43.09 -17.47
N ASN A 106 34.70 -42.75 -16.51
CA ASN A 106 33.80 -41.60 -16.64
C ASN A 106 34.53 -40.25 -16.43
N HIS A 107 35.61 -40.23 -15.67
CA HIS A 107 36.30 -39.00 -15.29
C HIS A 107 37.73 -38.86 -15.82
N SER A 108 38.36 -39.96 -16.25
CA SER A 108 39.75 -40.00 -16.72
C SER A 108 40.06 -41.29 -17.49
N SER A 109 41.34 -41.66 -17.58
CA SER A 109 41.80 -42.97 -18.03
C SER A 109 42.90 -43.47 -17.10
N VAL A 110 43.07 -44.80 -17.02
CA VAL A 110 44.12 -45.43 -16.21
C VAL A 110 45.49 -44.83 -16.56
N ASP A 111 45.85 -44.69 -17.84
CA ASP A 111 47.15 -44.15 -18.26
C ASP A 111 47.45 -42.74 -17.73
N LYS A 112 46.43 -41.88 -17.67
CA LYS A 112 46.57 -40.52 -17.12
C LYS A 112 46.66 -40.56 -15.60
N LEU A 113 45.84 -41.38 -14.96
CA LEU A 113 45.82 -41.48 -13.51
C LEU A 113 47.09 -42.13 -12.95
N ARG A 114 47.70 -43.07 -13.68
CA ARG A 114 49.02 -43.64 -13.36
C ARG A 114 50.07 -42.54 -13.19
N GLN A 115 50.21 -41.64 -14.16
CA GLN A 115 51.15 -40.52 -14.09
C GLN A 115 50.89 -39.61 -12.87
N THR A 116 49.62 -39.36 -12.56
CA THR A 116 49.27 -38.52 -11.40
C THR A 116 49.53 -39.23 -10.07
N LEU A 117 49.30 -40.55 -9.99
CA LEU A 117 49.55 -41.34 -8.80
C LEU A 117 51.05 -41.54 -8.56
N GLU A 118 51.86 -41.70 -9.61
CA GLU A 118 53.31 -41.73 -9.51
C GLU A 118 53.84 -40.43 -8.89
N ARG A 119 53.40 -39.28 -9.42
CA ARG A 119 53.76 -37.97 -8.85
C ARG A 119 53.28 -37.83 -7.41
N TYR A 120 52.09 -38.33 -7.09
CA TYR A 120 51.53 -38.29 -5.75
C TYR A 120 52.38 -39.09 -4.75
N LEU A 121 52.80 -40.31 -5.11
CA LEU A 121 53.65 -41.16 -4.27
C LEU A 121 55.06 -40.58 -4.10
N LEU A 122 55.63 -40.00 -5.17
CA LEU A 122 56.91 -39.28 -5.09
C LEU A 122 56.83 -38.04 -4.19
N ASP A 123 55.70 -37.33 -4.20
CA ASP A 123 55.44 -36.19 -3.29
C ASP A 123 55.43 -36.64 -1.81
N MET A 124 55.02 -37.87 -1.50
CA MET A 124 55.04 -38.42 -0.13
C MET A 124 56.46 -38.66 0.41
N VAL A 125 57.43 -38.96 -0.47
CA VAL A 125 58.83 -39.20 -0.12
C VAL A 125 59.74 -38.01 -0.45
N SER A 126 59.16 -36.84 -0.75
CA SER A 126 59.90 -35.63 -1.12
C SER A 126 60.56 -34.90 0.06
N GLY A 127 59.98 -35.07 1.26
CA GLY A 127 60.30 -34.29 2.46
C GLY A 127 59.57 -32.95 2.55
N GLU A 128 58.78 -32.57 1.54
CA GLU A 128 58.06 -31.29 1.45
C GLU A 128 56.68 -31.34 2.12
N ILE A 129 56.61 -31.92 3.32
CA ILE A 129 55.34 -32.11 4.06
C ILE A 129 55.03 -30.87 4.90
N GLY A 130 54.66 -29.78 4.23
CA GLY A 130 54.30 -28.48 4.82
C GLY A 130 52.86 -28.04 4.52
N GLN A 131 52.62 -26.72 4.53
CA GLN A 131 51.27 -26.17 4.31
C GLN A 131 50.72 -26.51 2.92
N ASP A 132 51.57 -26.47 1.90
CA ASP A 132 51.17 -26.74 0.51
C ASP A 132 50.83 -28.21 0.28
N TYR A 133 51.51 -29.12 0.99
CA TYR A 133 51.16 -30.54 1.01
C TYR A 133 49.72 -30.74 1.49
N ILE A 134 49.37 -30.17 2.65
CA ILE A 134 48.02 -30.26 3.23
C ILE A 134 46.98 -29.76 2.23
N VAL A 135 47.23 -28.61 1.60
CA VAL A 135 46.32 -28.02 0.61
C VAL A 135 46.11 -28.96 -0.57
N ARG A 136 47.20 -29.52 -1.14
CA ARG A 136 47.09 -30.51 -2.23
C ARG A 136 46.26 -31.72 -1.81
N ARG A 137 46.45 -32.24 -0.59
CA ARG A 137 45.69 -33.39 -0.09
C ARG A 137 44.21 -33.09 0.14
N LYS A 138 43.87 -31.88 0.61
CA LYS A 138 42.47 -31.43 0.67
C LYS A 138 41.83 -31.34 -0.72
N ILE A 139 42.56 -30.83 -1.71
CA ILE A 139 42.07 -30.78 -3.10
C ILE A 139 41.80 -32.20 -3.62
N ILE A 140 42.70 -33.14 -3.34
CA ILE A 140 42.54 -34.53 -3.77
C ILE A 140 41.34 -35.18 -3.09
N GLY A 141 41.17 -35.01 -1.78
CA GLY A 141 39.97 -35.49 -1.07
C GLY A 141 38.67 -34.93 -1.66
N SER A 142 38.65 -33.62 -1.94
CA SER A 142 37.52 -32.95 -2.58
C SER A 142 37.23 -33.48 -4.00
N VAL A 143 38.26 -33.76 -4.79
CA VAL A 143 38.11 -34.37 -6.13
C VAL A 143 37.50 -35.75 -6.04
N HIS A 144 37.97 -36.60 -5.12
CA HIS A 144 37.45 -37.96 -4.96
C HIS A 144 36.01 -37.96 -4.43
N ASN A 145 35.68 -37.07 -3.49
CA ASN A 145 34.31 -36.86 -3.04
C ASN A 145 33.39 -36.44 -4.20
N ARG A 146 33.87 -35.53 -5.06
CA ARG A 146 33.09 -35.01 -6.19
C ARG A 146 32.81 -36.05 -7.28
N ILE A 147 33.69 -37.03 -7.48
CA ILE A 147 33.45 -38.14 -8.42
C ILE A 147 32.68 -39.30 -7.77
N ASN A 148 32.10 -39.09 -6.59
CA ASN A 148 31.37 -40.09 -5.81
C ASN A 148 32.19 -41.34 -5.47
N LEU A 149 33.52 -41.20 -5.30
CA LEU A 149 34.31 -42.28 -4.74
C LEU A 149 34.05 -42.33 -3.24
N PHE A 150 33.38 -43.38 -2.75
CA PHE A 150 33.10 -43.50 -1.33
C PHE A 150 34.39 -43.65 -0.49
N PRO A 151 34.42 -43.09 0.75
CA PRO A 151 35.57 -43.13 1.65
C PRO A 151 36.16 -44.52 1.88
N GLU A 152 35.36 -45.58 1.91
CA GLU A 152 35.84 -46.94 2.23
C GLU A 152 36.81 -47.44 1.15
N TRP A 153 36.53 -47.12 -0.11
CA TRP A 153 37.42 -47.45 -1.24
C TRP A 153 38.68 -46.59 -1.22
N TYR A 154 38.57 -45.31 -0.87
CA TYR A 154 39.72 -44.42 -0.73
C TYR A 154 40.66 -44.88 0.39
N ILE A 155 40.10 -45.31 1.53
CA ILE A 155 40.84 -45.87 2.66
C ILE A 155 41.52 -47.20 2.25
N GLY A 156 40.77 -48.11 1.61
CA GLY A 156 41.30 -49.39 1.15
C GLY A 156 42.43 -49.27 0.12
N ALA A 157 42.42 -48.22 -0.71
CA ALA A 157 43.48 -47.94 -1.67
C ALA A 157 44.86 -47.75 -1.01
N TYR A 158 44.93 -47.14 0.18
CA TYR A 158 46.21 -47.01 0.91
C TYR A 158 46.75 -48.37 1.37
N THR A 159 45.89 -49.33 1.72
CA THR A 159 46.33 -50.68 2.07
C THR A 159 47.04 -51.36 0.89
N LEU A 160 46.51 -51.20 -0.32
CA LEU A 160 47.14 -51.74 -1.54
C LEU A 160 48.54 -51.13 -1.74
N ILE A 161 48.65 -49.81 -1.64
CA ILE A 161 49.94 -49.10 -1.78
C ILE A 161 50.91 -49.50 -0.67
N GLN A 162 50.45 -49.62 0.58
CA GLN A 162 51.29 -50.02 1.71
C GLN A 162 51.86 -51.43 1.54
N ASN A 163 51.06 -52.38 1.05
CA ASN A 163 51.54 -53.75 0.81
C ASN A 163 52.67 -53.78 -0.22
N GLU A 164 52.52 -53.04 -1.33
CA GLU A 164 53.55 -52.91 -2.37
C GLU A 164 54.82 -52.24 -1.83
N VAL A 165 54.67 -51.17 -1.04
CA VAL A 165 55.81 -50.47 -0.44
C VAL A 165 56.54 -51.36 0.57
N LEU A 166 55.83 -52.13 1.39
CA LEU A 166 56.47 -53.07 2.33
C LEU A 166 57.30 -54.12 1.57
N ALA A 167 56.73 -54.73 0.52
CA ALA A 167 57.43 -55.71 -0.30
C ALA A 167 58.67 -55.10 -0.98
N LEU A 168 58.57 -53.87 -1.49
CA LEU A 168 59.67 -53.13 -2.09
C LEU A 168 60.80 -52.86 -1.09
N LEU A 169 60.48 -52.36 0.11
CA LEU A 169 61.47 -52.05 1.14
C LEU A 169 62.21 -53.31 1.60
N LEU A 170 61.51 -54.44 1.75
CA LEU A 170 62.14 -55.72 2.12
C LEU A 170 63.05 -56.28 1.01
N ARG A 171 62.83 -55.90 -0.26
CA ARG A 171 63.65 -56.34 -1.39
C ARG A 171 64.91 -55.49 -1.59
N GLU A 172 64.80 -54.17 -1.45
CA GLU A 172 65.87 -53.23 -1.78
C GLU A 172 66.73 -52.84 -0.57
N MET A 173 66.33 -53.15 0.66
CA MET A 173 67.07 -52.82 1.88
C MET A 173 67.66 -54.07 2.52
N ASP A 174 68.96 -54.05 2.84
CA ASP A 174 69.67 -55.19 3.44
C ASP A 174 69.25 -55.46 4.89
N ALA A 175 68.90 -54.41 5.64
CA ALA A 175 68.56 -54.50 7.05
C ALA A 175 67.04 -54.49 7.28
N VAL A 176 66.50 -55.63 7.73
CA VAL A 176 65.07 -55.80 8.01
C VAL A 176 64.55 -54.80 9.03
N ASP A 177 65.33 -54.48 10.07
CA ASP A 177 64.94 -53.46 11.05
C ASP A 177 64.84 -52.07 10.42
N GLN A 178 65.73 -51.72 9.49
CA GLN A 178 65.68 -50.44 8.79
C GLN A 178 64.48 -50.36 7.84
N ALA A 179 64.16 -51.46 7.15
CA ALA A 179 62.95 -51.57 6.33
C ALA A 179 61.68 -51.42 7.17
N ARG A 180 61.63 -52.06 8.35
CA ARG A 180 60.49 -51.97 9.29
C ARG A 180 60.27 -50.55 9.79
N GLU A 181 61.31 -49.88 10.27
CA GLU A 181 61.20 -48.50 10.78
C GLU A 181 60.80 -47.52 9.67
N THR A 182 61.33 -47.71 8.46
CA THR A 182 60.99 -46.87 7.31
C THR A 182 59.56 -47.09 6.85
N PHE A 183 59.09 -48.35 6.83
CA PHE A 183 57.70 -48.67 6.55
C PHE A 183 56.76 -48.07 7.61
N ALA A 184 57.15 -48.09 8.89
CA ALA A 184 56.38 -47.45 9.96
C ALA A 184 56.26 -45.93 9.73
N SER A 185 57.35 -45.25 9.33
CA SER A 185 57.30 -43.83 8.95
C SER A 185 56.36 -43.59 7.76
N PHE A 186 56.37 -44.46 6.75
CA PHE A 186 55.46 -44.38 5.60
C PHE A 186 54.00 -44.58 6.02
N GLN A 187 53.72 -45.58 6.85
CA GLN A 187 52.39 -45.86 7.38
C GLN A 187 51.82 -44.67 8.17
N ARG A 188 52.64 -44.00 9.00
CA ARG A 188 52.23 -42.77 9.72
C ARG A 188 51.87 -41.66 8.76
N LEU A 189 52.68 -41.43 7.72
CA LEU A 189 52.37 -40.42 6.70
C LEU A 189 51.10 -40.76 5.93
N CYS A 190 50.91 -42.01 5.50
CA CYS A 190 49.66 -42.46 4.86
C CYS A 190 48.45 -42.21 5.75
N SER A 191 48.54 -42.51 7.05
CA SER A 191 47.45 -42.28 7.99
C SER A 191 47.12 -40.78 8.14
N PHE A 192 48.15 -39.94 8.24
CA PHE A 192 47.96 -38.49 8.26
C PHE A 192 47.32 -37.97 6.97
N ASP A 193 47.79 -38.45 5.82
CA ASP A 193 47.27 -38.09 4.50
C ASP A 193 45.78 -38.43 4.35
N MET A 194 45.42 -39.66 4.72
CA MET A 194 44.05 -40.15 4.72
C MET A 194 43.15 -39.30 5.61
N GLN A 195 43.61 -38.89 6.81
CA GLN A 195 42.83 -37.99 7.68
C GLN A 195 42.59 -36.60 7.09
N ILE A 196 43.48 -36.09 6.24
CA ILE A 196 43.26 -34.83 5.52
C ILE A 196 42.20 -35.03 4.45
N ALA A 197 42.32 -36.09 3.66
CA ALA A 197 41.39 -36.38 2.57
C ALA A 197 39.97 -36.65 3.10
N ILE A 198 39.81 -37.54 4.10
CA ILE A 198 38.51 -37.91 4.65
C ILE A 198 37.81 -36.76 5.37
N ALA A 199 38.56 -35.84 6.01
CA ALA A 199 37.96 -34.64 6.58
C ALA A 199 37.15 -33.84 5.53
N THR A 200 37.61 -33.79 4.27
CA THR A 200 36.88 -33.08 3.21
C THR A 200 35.57 -33.75 2.82
N TYR A 201 35.47 -35.07 2.95
CA TYR A 201 34.21 -35.79 2.77
C TYR A 201 33.21 -35.44 3.87
N ILE A 202 33.65 -35.49 5.13
CA ILE A 202 32.82 -35.20 6.31
C ILE A 202 32.28 -33.77 6.25
N ASP A 203 33.13 -32.80 5.92
CA ASP A 203 32.74 -31.39 5.78
C ASP A 203 31.67 -31.21 4.67
N SER A 204 31.84 -31.89 3.54
CA SER A 204 30.90 -31.86 2.41
C SER A 204 29.53 -32.46 2.79
N TYR A 205 29.52 -33.63 3.43
CA TYR A 205 28.28 -34.28 3.86
C TYR A 205 27.54 -33.46 4.93
N THR A 206 28.27 -32.97 5.93
CA THR A 206 27.68 -32.13 7.00
C THR A 206 27.06 -30.86 6.42
N SER A 207 27.76 -30.20 5.49
CA SER A 207 27.24 -29.00 4.81
C SER A 207 25.99 -29.30 4.00
N SER A 208 25.93 -30.45 3.33
CA SER A 208 24.77 -30.87 2.53
C SER A 208 23.57 -31.17 3.43
N MET A 209 23.79 -31.85 4.56
CA MET A 209 22.75 -32.16 5.54
C MET A 209 22.14 -30.89 6.16
N MET A 210 22.98 -29.90 6.51
CA MET A 210 22.50 -28.61 7.03
C MET A 210 21.60 -27.88 6.02
N ARG A 211 21.96 -27.90 4.72
CA ARG A 211 21.14 -27.31 3.66
C ARG A 211 19.79 -28.01 3.51
N LEU A 212 19.75 -29.34 3.63
CA LEU A 212 18.49 -30.10 3.58
C LEU A 212 17.54 -29.71 4.71
N ASN A 213 18.05 -29.60 5.95
CA ASN A 213 17.24 -29.16 7.09
C ASN A 213 16.73 -27.72 6.94
N GLU A 214 17.50 -26.84 6.30
CA GLU A 214 17.07 -25.47 6.02
C GLU A 214 15.94 -25.43 4.98
N ILE A 215 16.04 -26.27 3.94
CA ILE A 215 14.98 -26.42 2.93
C ILE A 215 13.67 -26.90 3.58
N GLU A 216 13.72 -27.92 4.44
CA GLU A 216 12.53 -28.44 5.14
C GLU A 216 11.82 -27.36 5.97
N ARG A 217 12.60 -26.52 6.68
CA ARG A 217 12.03 -25.37 7.43
C ARG A 217 11.41 -24.32 6.53
N ILE A 218 12.04 -24.01 5.40
CA ILE A 218 11.50 -23.05 4.43
C ILE A 218 10.19 -23.57 3.83
N GLN A 219 10.10 -24.87 3.54
CA GLN A 219 8.87 -25.49 3.04
C GLN A 219 7.70 -25.37 4.00
N HIS A 220 7.91 -25.68 5.29
CA HIS A 220 6.85 -25.55 6.29
C HIS A 220 6.28 -24.13 6.32
N ARG A 221 7.17 -23.14 6.37
CA ARG A 221 6.78 -21.72 6.34
C ARG A 221 6.08 -21.32 5.04
N LEU A 222 6.47 -21.92 3.92
CA LEU A 222 5.86 -21.66 2.62
C LEU A 222 4.42 -22.22 2.56
N ASN A 223 4.17 -23.40 3.14
CA ASN A 223 2.84 -23.97 3.19
C ASN A 223 1.91 -23.17 4.13
N GLU A 224 2.38 -22.80 5.33
CA GLU A 224 1.64 -21.91 6.24
C GLU A 224 1.33 -20.56 5.58
N SER A 225 2.32 -19.97 4.89
CA SER A 225 2.11 -18.72 4.17
C SER A 225 1.10 -18.86 3.03
N SER A 226 1.08 -19.99 2.35
CA SER A 226 0.12 -20.29 1.30
C SER A 226 -1.31 -20.36 1.84
N GLU A 227 -1.53 -21.10 2.93
CA GLU A 227 -2.86 -21.22 3.56
C GLU A 227 -3.39 -19.86 4.02
N MET A 228 -2.52 -19.02 4.61
CA MET A 228 -2.89 -17.66 4.99
C MET A 228 -3.25 -16.78 3.78
N LEU A 229 -2.54 -16.92 2.65
CA LEU A 229 -2.83 -16.17 1.43
C LEU A 229 -4.20 -16.53 0.84
N VAL A 230 -4.55 -17.82 0.81
CA VAL A 230 -5.88 -18.29 0.37
C VAL A 230 -6.97 -17.68 1.26
N ALA A 231 -6.84 -17.83 2.58
CA ALA A 231 -7.83 -17.29 3.53
C ALA A 231 -8.00 -15.77 3.39
N THR A 232 -6.89 -15.03 3.24
CA THR A 232 -6.91 -13.57 3.04
C THR A 232 -7.58 -13.19 1.72
N ALA A 233 -7.36 -13.96 0.65
CA ALA A 233 -8.00 -13.75 -0.64
C ALA A 233 -9.53 -14.00 -0.57
N GLU A 234 -9.96 -15.07 0.09
CA GLU A 234 -11.38 -15.36 0.30
C GLU A 234 -12.07 -14.26 1.12
N GLU A 235 -11.45 -13.81 2.21
CA GLU A 235 -11.97 -12.69 3.04
C GLU A 235 -12.06 -11.39 2.24
N THR A 236 -11.03 -11.09 1.43
CA THR A 236 -11.01 -9.92 0.56
C THR A 236 -12.16 -9.97 -0.45
N SER A 237 -12.38 -11.13 -1.07
CA SER A 237 -13.46 -11.35 -2.05
C SER A 237 -14.84 -11.19 -1.42
N ALA A 238 -15.05 -11.72 -0.21
CA ALA A 238 -16.29 -11.54 0.54
C ALA A 238 -16.55 -10.06 0.89
N SER A 239 -15.52 -9.35 1.35
CA SER A 239 -15.61 -7.91 1.66
C SER A 239 -15.94 -7.06 0.43
N ILE A 240 -15.45 -7.44 -0.76
CA ILE A 240 -15.79 -6.77 -2.01
C ILE A 240 -17.27 -6.94 -2.33
N GLY A 241 -17.81 -8.17 -2.21
CA GLY A 241 -19.23 -8.43 -2.45
C GLY A 241 -20.16 -7.56 -1.59
N GLU A 242 -19.82 -7.36 -0.31
CA GLU A 242 -20.56 -6.44 0.56
C GLU A 242 -20.45 -4.98 0.07
N LYS A 243 -19.24 -4.52 -0.28
CA LYS A 243 -19.01 -3.14 -0.76
C LYS A 243 -19.69 -2.84 -2.09
N GLU A 244 -19.82 -3.81 -2.99
CA GLU A 244 -20.59 -3.65 -4.23
C GLU A 244 -22.05 -3.31 -3.96
N THR A 245 -22.66 -3.91 -2.92
CA THR A 245 -24.04 -3.54 -2.55
C THR A 245 -24.15 -2.08 -2.08
N HIS A 246 -23.15 -1.58 -1.37
CA HIS A 246 -23.09 -0.17 -0.97
C HIS A 246 -22.89 0.77 -2.15
N VAL A 247 -22.12 0.38 -3.17
CA VAL A 247 -21.99 1.16 -4.41
C VAL A 247 -23.35 1.33 -5.09
N VAL A 248 -24.14 0.27 -5.20
CA VAL A 248 -25.50 0.33 -5.78
C VAL A 248 -26.38 1.28 -4.96
N GLN A 249 -26.38 1.15 -3.62
CA GLN A 249 -27.14 2.03 -2.74
C GLN A 249 -26.72 3.51 -2.86
N MET A 250 -25.42 3.78 -3.00
CA MET A 250 -24.91 5.13 -3.20
C MET A 250 -25.34 5.70 -4.55
N LEU A 251 -25.34 4.90 -5.63
CA LEU A 251 -25.81 5.32 -6.94
C LEU A 251 -27.30 5.70 -6.89
N ASP A 252 -28.14 4.86 -6.29
CA ASP A 252 -29.56 5.16 -6.10
C ASP A 252 -29.75 6.45 -5.28
N GLY A 253 -29.02 6.60 -4.17
CA GLY A 253 -29.04 7.82 -3.37
C GLY A 253 -28.63 9.08 -4.16
N THR A 254 -27.62 8.99 -5.04
CA THR A 254 -27.26 10.13 -5.90
C THR A 254 -28.35 10.47 -6.91
N ARG A 255 -29.07 9.46 -7.43
CA ARG A 255 -30.18 9.65 -8.36
C ARG A 255 -31.36 10.36 -7.68
N ASP A 256 -31.70 9.95 -6.47
CA ASP A 256 -32.76 10.58 -5.66
C ASP A 256 -32.44 12.05 -5.34
N ILE A 257 -31.16 12.34 -5.02
CA ILE A 257 -30.71 13.72 -4.79
C ILE A 257 -30.80 14.55 -6.08
N GLN A 258 -30.46 13.98 -7.24
CA GLN A 258 -30.59 14.68 -8.52
C GLN A 258 -32.04 15.02 -8.85
N GLU A 259 -32.95 14.06 -8.64
CA GLU A 259 -34.39 14.30 -8.84
C GLU A 259 -34.93 15.36 -7.90
N SER A 260 -34.58 15.27 -6.61
CA SER A 260 -34.95 16.27 -5.59
C SER A 260 -34.39 17.65 -5.90
N SER A 261 -33.16 17.72 -6.44
CA SER A 261 -32.54 18.98 -6.85
C SER A 261 -33.26 19.59 -8.05
N ARG A 262 -33.69 18.78 -9.02
CA ARG A 262 -34.50 19.27 -10.15
C ARG A 262 -35.83 19.84 -9.65
N LYS A 263 -36.52 19.11 -8.79
CA LYS A 263 -37.79 19.57 -8.20
C LYS A 263 -37.62 20.87 -7.42
N MET A 264 -36.56 21.00 -6.63
CA MET A 264 -36.25 22.24 -5.90
C MET A 264 -36.06 23.44 -6.84
N VAL A 265 -35.45 23.25 -8.03
CA VAL A 265 -35.35 24.34 -9.02
C VAL A 265 -36.73 24.73 -9.54
N GLU A 266 -37.60 23.76 -9.82
CA GLU A 266 -38.98 24.01 -10.24
C GLU A 266 -39.75 24.79 -9.17
N ASP A 267 -39.72 24.33 -7.90
CA ASP A 267 -40.37 24.97 -6.76
C ASP A 267 -39.87 26.41 -6.53
N VAL A 268 -38.57 26.66 -6.74
CA VAL A 268 -37.98 28.01 -6.63
C VAL A 268 -38.47 28.94 -7.73
N GLU A 269 -38.57 28.47 -8.97
CA GLU A 269 -39.07 29.29 -10.08
C GLU A 269 -40.57 29.56 -9.95
N GLU A 270 -41.36 28.59 -9.45
CA GLU A 270 -42.76 28.79 -9.09
C GLU A 270 -42.91 29.85 -7.99
N GLY A 271 -42.13 29.74 -6.91
CA GLY A 271 -42.14 30.72 -5.81
C GLY A 271 -41.78 32.14 -6.26
N LYS A 272 -40.84 32.30 -7.20
CA LYS A 272 -40.53 33.61 -7.80
C LYS A 272 -41.71 34.18 -8.57
N SER A 273 -42.40 33.34 -9.35
CA SER A 273 -43.58 33.76 -10.12
C SER A 273 -44.73 34.21 -9.21
N GLU A 274 -44.97 33.49 -8.11
CA GLU A 274 -45.97 33.89 -7.11
C GLU A 274 -45.65 35.22 -6.45
N ILE A 275 -44.38 35.43 -6.04
CA ILE A 275 -43.95 36.70 -5.46
C ILE A 275 -44.07 37.85 -6.47
N GLY A 276 -43.70 37.63 -7.73
CA GLY A 276 -43.88 38.61 -8.79
C GLY A 276 -45.35 39.01 -8.96
N SER A 277 -46.27 38.04 -8.88
CA SER A 277 -47.71 38.28 -8.93
C SER A 277 -48.20 39.06 -7.69
N ALA A 278 -47.71 38.73 -6.50
CA ALA A 278 -48.04 39.43 -5.27
C ALA A 278 -47.58 40.89 -5.28
N LEU A 279 -46.39 41.17 -5.83
CA LEU A 279 -45.89 42.54 -6.00
C LEU A 279 -46.77 43.36 -6.95
N ASN A 280 -47.20 42.78 -8.07
CA ASN A 280 -48.13 43.46 -8.99
C ASN A 280 -49.48 43.79 -8.31
N GLU A 281 -49.97 42.92 -7.42
CA GLU A 281 -51.21 43.18 -6.69
C GLU A 281 -51.04 44.30 -5.65
N ILE A 282 -49.88 44.39 -5.01
CA ILE A 282 -49.55 45.54 -4.14
C ILE A 282 -49.52 46.85 -4.94
N ASP A 283 -48.98 46.83 -6.16
CA ASP A 283 -48.94 48.03 -7.01
C ASP A 283 -50.37 48.52 -7.32
N ARG A 284 -51.30 47.60 -7.60
CA ARG A 284 -52.73 47.92 -7.75
C ARG A 284 -53.37 48.47 -6.48
N ILE A 285 -53.00 47.95 -5.30
CA ILE A 285 -53.51 48.47 -4.03
C ILE A 285 -53.08 49.93 -3.85
N VAL A 286 -51.83 50.27 -4.18
CA VAL A 286 -51.34 51.65 -4.12
C VAL A 286 -52.13 52.55 -5.07
N GLU A 287 -52.39 52.12 -6.31
CA GLU A 287 -53.23 52.87 -7.26
C GLU A 287 -54.65 53.12 -6.73
N ILE A 288 -55.31 52.07 -6.21
CA ILE A 288 -56.66 52.18 -5.63
C ILE A 288 -56.68 53.12 -4.42
N MET A 289 -55.63 53.09 -3.59
CA MET A 289 -55.51 54.01 -2.46
C MET A 289 -55.39 55.46 -2.90
N ASP A 290 -54.58 55.75 -3.91
CA ASP A 290 -54.42 57.10 -4.44
C ASP A 290 -55.74 57.63 -5.03
N GLU A 291 -56.47 56.80 -5.78
CA GLU A 291 -57.81 57.14 -6.28
C GLU A 291 -58.80 57.40 -5.13
N THR A 292 -58.79 56.56 -4.09
CA THR A 292 -59.71 56.71 -2.94
C THR A 292 -59.38 57.94 -2.11
N ARG A 293 -58.08 58.29 -2.01
CA ARG A 293 -57.62 59.51 -1.35
C ARG A 293 -58.11 60.75 -2.08
N GLU A 294 -58.10 60.74 -3.41
CA GLU A 294 -58.63 61.85 -4.21
C GLU A 294 -60.15 62.03 -4.02
N LYS A 295 -60.92 60.93 -4.08
CA LYS A 295 -62.37 60.97 -3.78
C LYS A 295 -62.67 61.45 -2.35
N SER A 296 -61.81 61.14 -1.39
CA SER A 296 -61.96 61.62 -0.01
C SER A 296 -61.75 63.14 0.09
N LYS A 297 -60.87 63.73 -0.73
CA LYS A 297 -60.73 65.19 -0.84
C LYS A 297 -61.96 65.83 -1.49
N GLU A 298 -62.52 65.23 -2.53
CA GLU A 298 -63.76 65.73 -3.14
C GLU A 298 -64.92 65.71 -2.12
N LEU A 299 -64.96 64.70 -1.26
CA LEU A 299 -65.95 64.58 -0.19
C LEU A 299 -65.77 65.66 0.89
N ILE A 300 -64.52 65.99 1.31
CA ILE A 300 -64.28 67.07 2.29
C ILE A 300 -64.68 68.42 1.71
N GLU A 301 -64.39 68.67 0.43
CA GLU A 301 -64.77 69.91 -0.24
C GLU A 301 -66.30 70.06 -0.32
N SER A 302 -66.99 68.95 -0.65
CA SER A 302 -68.45 68.90 -0.67
C SER A 302 -69.05 69.12 0.71
N ALA A 303 -68.51 68.49 1.75
CA ALA A 303 -68.95 68.67 3.14
C ALA A 303 -68.76 70.11 3.61
N ASN A 304 -67.65 70.76 3.24
CA ASN A 304 -67.39 72.17 3.53
C ASN A 304 -68.42 73.10 2.86
N LYS A 305 -68.71 72.89 1.57
CA LYS A 305 -69.75 73.65 0.83
C LYS A 305 -71.13 73.50 1.48
N ILE A 306 -71.50 72.28 1.90
CA ILE A 306 -72.76 72.07 2.64
C ILE A 306 -72.72 72.81 3.98
N GLY A 307 -71.59 72.78 4.69
CA GLY A 307 -71.40 73.52 5.95
C GLY A 307 -71.62 75.02 5.81
N GLU A 308 -71.11 75.63 4.74
CA GLU A 308 -71.34 77.04 4.40
C GLU A 308 -72.83 77.33 4.17
N ILE A 309 -73.51 76.48 3.38
CA ILE A 309 -74.96 76.59 3.14
C ILE A 309 -75.75 76.48 4.45
N VAL A 310 -75.41 75.51 5.30
CA VAL A 310 -76.05 75.30 6.61
C VAL A 310 -75.90 76.55 7.49
N GLN A 311 -74.73 77.21 7.51
CA GLN A 311 -74.54 78.47 8.23
C GLN A 311 -75.44 79.59 7.70
N VAL A 312 -75.58 79.72 6.38
CA VAL A 312 -76.48 80.71 5.75
C VAL A 312 -77.94 80.44 6.13
N ILE A 313 -78.41 79.19 6.04
CA ILE A 313 -79.79 78.83 6.40
C ILE A 313 -80.00 79.02 7.91
N HIS A 314 -79.00 78.72 8.74
CA HIS A 314 -79.09 78.95 10.19
C HIS A 314 -79.23 80.44 10.51
N ALA A 315 -78.49 81.31 9.81
CA ALA A 315 -78.63 82.76 9.92
C ALA A 315 -80.00 83.25 9.44
N ILE A 316 -80.52 82.71 8.33
CA ILE A 316 -81.87 82.99 7.84
C ILE A 316 -82.92 82.57 8.86
N SER A 317 -82.84 81.35 9.40
CA SER A 317 -83.78 80.83 10.39
C SER A 317 -83.75 81.65 11.68
N ASN A 318 -82.57 82.06 12.15
CA ASN A 318 -82.43 83.00 13.27
C ASN A 318 -83.14 84.32 13.00
N LYS A 319 -82.91 84.90 11.82
CA LYS A 319 -83.57 86.15 11.43
C LYS A 319 -85.08 85.98 11.32
N THR A 320 -85.55 84.85 10.79
CA THR A 320 -86.98 84.49 10.71
C THR A 320 -87.59 84.33 12.09
N ASN A 321 -86.91 83.67 13.04
CA ASN A 321 -87.36 83.55 14.43
C ASN A 321 -87.52 84.92 15.12
N VAL A 322 -86.56 85.83 14.89
CA VAL A 322 -86.61 87.22 15.41
C VAL A 322 -87.72 88.04 14.72
N LEU A 323 -87.87 87.93 13.40
CA LEU A 323 -88.94 88.59 12.66
C LEU A 323 -90.32 88.09 13.11
N SER A 324 -90.46 86.79 13.33
CA SER A 324 -91.69 86.17 13.81
C SER A 324 -92.04 86.60 15.23
N LEU A 325 -91.03 86.76 16.10
CA LEU A 325 -91.21 87.33 17.43
C LEU A 325 -91.76 88.77 17.36
N ASN A 326 -91.15 89.60 16.52
CA ASN A 326 -91.60 90.98 16.32
C ASN A 326 -93.04 91.01 15.76
N ALA A 327 -93.36 90.12 14.82
CA ALA A 327 -94.72 89.97 14.30
C ALA A 327 -95.72 89.49 15.36
N SER A 328 -95.33 88.56 16.25
CA SER A 328 -96.16 88.14 17.40
C SER A 328 -96.42 89.29 18.38
N ILE A 329 -95.43 90.15 18.63
CA ILE A 329 -95.56 91.33 19.49
C ILE A 329 -96.53 92.34 18.87
N GLU A 330 -96.38 92.65 17.58
CA GLU A 330 -97.25 93.62 16.90
C GLU A 330 -98.68 93.09 16.73
N ALA A 331 -98.84 91.79 16.50
CA ALA A 331 -100.15 91.12 16.48
C ALA A 331 -100.84 91.13 17.86
N ALA A 332 -100.08 91.02 18.96
CA ALA A 332 -100.62 91.21 20.31
C ALA A 332 -101.02 92.68 20.58
N ARG A 333 -100.31 93.64 19.97
CA ARG A 333 -100.56 95.09 20.06
C ARG A 333 -101.84 95.53 19.35
N ALA A 334 -102.21 94.83 18.28
CA ALA A 334 -103.43 95.08 17.49
C ALA A 334 -104.74 94.54 18.14
N GLY A 335 -104.67 93.94 19.33
CA GLY A 335 -105.85 93.50 20.09
C GLY A 335 -106.69 92.42 19.37
N GLU A 336 -108.02 92.57 19.36
CA GLU A 336 -108.95 91.61 18.72
C GLU A 336 -108.70 91.43 17.21
N HIS A 337 -108.21 92.47 16.51
CA HIS A 337 -107.94 92.41 15.07
C HIS A 337 -106.64 91.65 14.71
N GLY A 338 -105.75 91.42 15.67
CA GLY A 338 -104.46 90.73 15.48
C GLY A 338 -104.48 89.22 15.74
N ARG A 339 -105.59 88.65 16.22
CA ARG A 339 -105.67 87.24 16.67
C ARG A 339 -105.21 86.22 15.61
N GLY A 340 -105.62 86.37 14.35
CA GLY A 340 -105.20 85.49 13.26
C GLY A 340 -103.71 85.60 12.94
N PHE A 341 -103.15 86.83 12.99
CA PHE A 341 -101.72 87.08 12.78
C PHE A 341 -100.85 86.53 13.91
N THR A 342 -101.32 86.54 15.16
CA THR A 342 -100.61 85.94 16.29
C THR A 342 -100.41 84.44 16.10
N VAL A 343 -101.40 83.73 15.57
CA VAL A 343 -101.31 82.28 15.31
C VAL A 343 -100.26 82.01 14.22
N VAL A 344 -100.31 82.75 13.11
CA VAL A 344 -99.34 82.62 12.01
C VAL A 344 -97.92 82.94 12.48
N ALA A 345 -97.74 84.03 13.26
CA ALA A 345 -96.43 84.40 13.80
C ALA A 345 -95.91 83.39 14.85
N LYS A 346 -96.78 82.71 15.60
CA LYS A 346 -96.35 81.61 16.48
C LYS A 346 -95.93 80.37 15.68
N GLU A 347 -96.64 80.07 14.59
CA GLU A 347 -96.32 78.94 13.71
C GLU A 347 -95.01 79.15 12.95
N VAL A 348 -94.79 80.35 12.37
CA VAL A 348 -93.53 80.70 11.70
C VAL A 348 -92.35 80.69 12.68
N ARG A 349 -92.56 81.09 13.94
CA ARG A 349 -91.55 81.01 14.99
C ARG A 349 -91.20 79.55 15.32
N ASN A 350 -92.21 78.70 15.50
CA ASN A 350 -92.02 77.27 15.74
C ASN A 350 -91.27 76.60 14.58
N LEU A 351 -91.65 76.91 13.33
CA LEU A 351 -90.97 76.38 12.15
C LEU A 351 -89.51 76.83 12.08
N ALA A 352 -89.21 78.09 12.43
CA ALA A 352 -87.83 78.59 12.49
C ALA A 352 -87.00 77.87 13.58
N MET A 353 -87.56 77.66 14.77
CA MET A 353 -86.89 76.89 15.83
C MET A 353 -86.67 75.42 15.44
N GLN A 354 -87.66 74.77 14.81
CA GLN A 354 -87.51 73.41 14.27
C GLN A 354 -86.44 73.34 13.18
N THR A 355 -86.38 74.35 12.30
CA THR A 355 -85.36 74.46 11.26
C THR A 355 -83.97 74.63 11.87
N GLN A 356 -83.82 75.40 12.95
CA GLN A 356 -82.53 75.53 13.66
C GLN A 356 -82.08 74.21 14.25
N SER A 357 -82.95 73.51 14.98
CA SER A 357 -82.64 72.20 15.55
C SER A 357 -82.26 71.18 14.46
N ALA A 358 -82.96 71.17 13.32
CA ALA A 358 -82.61 70.32 12.19
C ALA A 358 -81.23 70.68 11.60
N LEU A 359 -80.89 71.97 11.52
CA LEU A 359 -79.58 72.42 11.03
C LEU A 359 -78.44 72.10 12.00
N GLU A 360 -78.68 72.13 13.31
CA GLU A 360 -77.71 71.67 14.32
C GLU A 360 -77.37 70.18 14.11
N HIS A 361 -78.39 69.35 13.89
CA HIS A 361 -78.17 67.93 13.56
C HIS A 361 -77.40 67.75 12.24
N ILE A 362 -77.69 68.53 11.20
CA ILE A 362 -76.94 68.47 9.93
C ILE A 362 -75.48 68.91 10.16
N HIS A 363 -75.24 69.93 10.98
CA HIS A 363 -73.90 70.39 11.30
C HIS A 363 -73.07 69.32 12.04
N GLU A 364 -73.70 68.60 12.97
CA GLU A 364 -73.09 67.44 13.64
C GLU A 364 -72.74 66.33 12.63
N GLN A 365 -73.65 66.01 11.70
CA GLN A 365 -73.38 65.03 10.63
C GLN A 365 -72.22 65.44 9.72
N ILE A 366 -72.12 66.72 9.34
CA ILE A 366 -70.99 67.24 8.55
C ILE A 366 -69.67 67.08 9.33
N SER A 367 -69.68 67.44 10.62
CA SER A 367 -68.50 67.30 11.47
C SER A 367 -68.06 65.84 11.59
N MET A 368 -69.01 64.91 11.71
CA MET A 368 -68.73 63.47 11.67
C MET A 368 -68.11 63.03 10.34
N VAL A 369 -68.64 63.49 9.19
CA VAL A 369 -68.07 63.17 7.86
C VAL A 369 -66.64 63.69 7.76
N GLN A 370 -66.37 64.92 8.18
CA GLN A 370 -65.03 65.50 8.16
C GLN A 370 -64.05 64.70 9.04
N ASN A 371 -64.48 64.31 10.25
CA ASN A 371 -63.67 63.48 11.14
C ASN A 371 -63.38 62.10 10.54
N ASN A 372 -64.36 61.47 9.88
CA ASN A 372 -64.18 60.19 9.20
C ASN A 372 -63.18 60.29 8.05
N VAL A 373 -63.22 61.36 7.25
CA VAL A 373 -62.25 61.61 6.19
C VAL A 373 -60.83 61.80 6.74
N ASN A 374 -60.66 62.54 7.83
CA ASN A 374 -59.35 62.67 8.50
C ASN A 374 -58.83 61.32 9.03
N SER A 375 -59.73 60.46 9.52
CA SER A 375 -59.38 59.09 9.92
C SER A 375 -58.93 58.23 8.73
N PHE A 376 -59.55 58.41 7.55
CA PHE A 376 -59.10 57.75 6.32
C PHE A 376 -57.68 58.17 5.92
N ASP A 377 -57.30 59.44 6.03
CA ASP A 377 -55.94 59.89 5.67
C ASP A 377 -54.86 59.22 6.54
N ASN A 378 -55.10 59.12 7.85
CA ASN A 378 -54.25 58.36 8.77
C ASN A 378 -54.18 56.87 8.40
N SER A 379 -55.32 56.28 8.00
CA SER A 379 -55.39 54.87 7.58
C SER A 379 -54.58 54.64 6.29
N PHE A 380 -54.67 55.56 5.31
CA PHE A 380 -53.88 55.49 4.09
C PHE A 380 -52.38 55.60 4.35
N GLU A 381 -51.95 56.46 5.27
CA GLU A 381 -50.53 56.54 5.65
C GLU A 381 -50.02 55.20 6.23
N GLN A 382 -50.84 54.54 7.05
CA GLN A 382 -50.49 53.22 7.59
C GLN A 382 -50.42 52.15 6.50
N ILE A 383 -51.40 52.11 5.58
CA ILE A 383 -51.37 51.13 4.48
C ILE A 383 -50.19 51.41 3.54
N ALA A 384 -49.84 52.66 3.28
CA ALA A 384 -48.66 53.02 2.47
C ALA A 384 -47.35 52.52 3.11
N LYS A 385 -47.22 52.67 4.44
CA LYS A 385 -46.09 52.09 5.18
C LYS A 385 -46.07 50.56 5.10
N GLN A 386 -47.22 49.90 5.21
CA GLN A 386 -47.32 48.44 5.14
C GLN A 386 -47.01 47.88 3.75
N THR A 387 -47.52 48.52 2.69
CA THR A 387 -47.25 48.12 1.29
C THR A 387 -45.78 48.31 0.91
N SER A 388 -45.16 49.42 1.34
CA SER A 388 -43.72 49.62 1.16
C SER A 388 -42.89 48.52 1.84
N ARG A 389 -43.20 48.22 3.11
CA ARG A 389 -42.54 47.13 3.85
C ARG A 389 -42.76 45.76 3.20
N PHE A 390 -43.97 45.50 2.68
CA PHE A 390 -44.26 44.27 1.95
C PHE A 390 -43.39 44.15 0.70
N ARG A 391 -43.21 45.23 -0.06
CA ARG A 391 -42.34 45.27 -1.24
C ARG A 391 -40.89 44.99 -0.89
N GLU A 392 -40.36 45.61 0.16
CA GLU A 392 -38.99 45.37 0.65
C GLU A 392 -38.78 43.89 1.02
N ILE A 393 -39.70 43.30 1.79
CA ILE A 393 -39.62 41.89 2.20
C ILE A 393 -39.64 40.97 0.97
N ASN A 394 -40.58 41.15 0.04
CA ASN A 394 -40.70 40.30 -1.12
C ASN A 394 -39.51 40.43 -2.09
N THR A 395 -38.93 41.63 -2.20
CA THR A 395 -37.68 41.83 -2.94
C THR A 395 -36.51 41.07 -2.30
N ALA A 396 -36.42 41.06 -0.97
CA ALA A 396 -35.43 40.27 -0.25
C ALA A 396 -35.65 38.76 -0.46
N ILE A 397 -36.90 38.28 -0.48
CA ILE A 397 -37.21 36.87 -0.75
C ILE A 397 -36.81 36.48 -2.18
N MET A 398 -37.07 37.32 -3.19
CA MET A 398 -36.60 37.05 -4.56
C MET A 398 -35.08 36.88 -4.64
N ASN A 399 -34.32 37.76 -3.96
CA ASN A 399 -32.86 37.64 -3.90
C ASN A 399 -32.41 36.33 -3.23
N ILE A 400 -33.12 35.88 -2.18
CA ILE A 400 -32.85 34.59 -1.54
C ILE A 400 -33.15 33.45 -2.51
N MET A 401 -34.27 33.49 -3.23
CA MET A 401 -34.64 32.49 -4.22
C MET A 401 -33.65 32.40 -5.39
N ASP A 402 -33.13 33.53 -5.88
CA ASP A 402 -32.08 33.56 -6.89
C ASP A 402 -30.81 32.86 -6.39
N ASN A 403 -30.35 33.20 -5.19
CA ASN A 403 -29.20 32.55 -4.57
C ASN A 403 -29.43 31.05 -4.37
N SER A 404 -30.62 30.64 -3.93
CA SER A 404 -30.99 29.23 -3.78
C SER A 404 -30.93 28.49 -5.13
N SER A 405 -31.44 29.09 -6.22
CA SER A 405 -31.37 28.50 -7.57
C SER A 405 -29.91 28.25 -8.00
N VAL A 406 -29.01 29.21 -7.76
CA VAL A 406 -27.58 29.06 -8.05
C VAL A 406 -26.94 27.95 -7.21
N GLN A 407 -27.24 27.90 -5.90
CA GLN A 407 -26.70 26.88 -5.00
C GLN A 407 -27.17 25.47 -5.35
N VAL A 408 -28.45 25.29 -5.69
CA VAL A 408 -29.01 23.98 -6.09
C VAL A 408 -28.36 23.50 -7.39
N ARG A 409 -28.13 24.38 -8.37
CA ARG A 409 -27.39 24.03 -9.59
C ARG A 409 -25.95 23.61 -9.30
N SER A 410 -25.25 24.36 -8.44
CA SER A 410 -23.88 23.99 -8.02
C SER A 410 -23.85 22.64 -7.30
N ASN A 411 -24.81 22.36 -6.42
CA ASN A 411 -24.92 21.06 -5.77
C ASN A 411 -25.20 19.94 -6.77
N SER A 412 -26.04 20.19 -7.78
CA SER A 412 -26.31 19.21 -8.84
C SER A 412 -25.02 18.83 -9.61
N GLU A 413 -24.13 19.78 -9.87
CA GLU A 413 -22.82 19.51 -10.48
C GLU A 413 -21.90 18.69 -9.54
N LYS A 414 -21.86 19.02 -8.25
CA LYS A 414 -21.10 18.26 -7.26
C LYS A 414 -21.60 16.82 -7.16
N ILE A 415 -22.91 16.61 -7.18
CA ILE A 415 -23.52 15.27 -7.15
C ILE A 415 -23.17 14.47 -8.42
N LYS A 416 -23.09 15.10 -9.60
CA LYS A 416 -22.56 14.42 -10.80
C LYS A 416 -21.12 13.95 -10.62
N ASN A 417 -20.28 14.74 -9.96
CA ASN A 417 -18.90 14.31 -9.66
C ASN A 417 -18.87 13.15 -8.65
N VAL A 418 -19.72 13.19 -7.62
CA VAL A 418 -19.87 12.08 -6.67
C VAL A 418 -20.29 10.79 -7.39
N SER A 419 -21.27 10.87 -8.30
CA SER A 419 -21.69 9.73 -9.12
C SER A 419 -20.54 9.15 -9.94
N ARG A 420 -19.68 9.99 -10.52
CA ARG A 420 -18.46 9.53 -11.23
C ARG A 420 -17.50 8.79 -10.30
N TYR A 421 -17.23 9.32 -9.10
CA TYR A 421 -16.36 8.64 -8.14
C TYR A 421 -16.91 7.30 -7.67
N ILE A 422 -18.24 7.18 -7.54
CA ILE A 422 -18.87 5.90 -7.18
C ILE A 422 -18.67 4.85 -8.30
N LEU A 423 -18.76 5.26 -9.57
CA LEU A 423 -18.46 4.38 -10.71
C LEU A 423 -16.97 3.99 -10.75
N ASP A 424 -16.07 4.91 -10.45
CA ASP A 424 -14.64 4.61 -10.34
C ASP A 424 -14.39 3.59 -9.21
N PHE A 425 -15.08 3.71 -8.06
CA PHE A 425 -14.99 2.71 -7.00
C PHE A 425 -15.45 1.33 -7.46
N GLN A 426 -16.54 1.25 -8.24
CA GLN A 426 -16.99 -0.01 -8.81
C GLN A 426 -15.93 -0.67 -9.69
N GLN A 427 -15.22 0.11 -10.51
CA GLN A 427 -14.09 -0.41 -11.29
C GLN A 427 -12.97 -0.92 -10.38
N THR A 428 -12.59 -0.14 -9.36
CA THR A 428 -11.53 -0.58 -8.43
C THR A 428 -11.89 -1.86 -7.69
N PHE A 429 -13.16 -2.07 -7.33
CA PHE A 429 -13.60 -3.32 -6.71
C PHE A 429 -13.47 -4.52 -7.65
N ASN A 430 -13.81 -4.37 -8.94
CA ASN A 430 -13.56 -5.42 -9.93
C ASN A 430 -12.07 -5.75 -10.09
N GLU A 431 -11.20 -4.74 -10.08
CA GLU A 431 -9.75 -4.93 -10.15
C GLU A 431 -9.22 -5.66 -8.91
N ILE A 432 -9.67 -5.28 -7.71
CA ILE A 432 -9.28 -5.96 -6.46
C ILE A 432 -9.82 -7.40 -6.44
N SER A 433 -11.04 -7.64 -6.92
CA SER A 433 -11.60 -9.00 -7.00
C SER A 433 -10.76 -9.89 -7.91
N THR A 434 -10.36 -9.38 -9.07
CA THR A 434 -9.48 -10.09 -10.00
C THR A 434 -8.10 -10.36 -9.38
N ALA A 435 -7.52 -9.36 -8.71
CA ALA A 435 -6.24 -9.53 -8.02
C ALA A 435 -6.33 -10.55 -6.88
N SER A 436 -7.46 -10.59 -6.17
CA SER A 436 -7.72 -11.54 -5.09
C SER A 436 -7.80 -12.97 -5.61
N ASP A 437 -8.50 -13.21 -6.72
CA ASP A 437 -8.53 -14.51 -7.41
C ASP A 437 -7.13 -14.95 -7.88
N GLN A 438 -6.32 -14.02 -8.38
CA GLN A 438 -4.93 -14.31 -8.74
C GLN A 438 -4.07 -14.70 -7.52
N VAL A 439 -4.22 -14.01 -6.39
CA VAL A 439 -3.51 -14.34 -5.15
C VAL A 439 -3.90 -15.73 -4.65
N ALA A 440 -5.19 -16.08 -4.69
CA ALA A 440 -5.66 -17.41 -4.31
C ALA A 440 -5.02 -18.49 -5.19
N LYS A 441 -5.02 -18.31 -6.52
CA LYS A 441 -4.37 -19.24 -7.47
C LYS A 441 -2.88 -19.37 -7.25
N MET A 442 -2.18 -18.24 -7.04
CA MET A 442 -0.74 -18.27 -6.75
C MET A 442 -0.43 -18.99 -5.43
N ALA A 443 -1.29 -18.86 -4.43
CA ALA A 443 -1.16 -19.60 -3.19
C ALA A 443 -1.36 -21.11 -3.43
N GLU A 444 -2.40 -21.53 -4.14
CA GLU A 444 -2.59 -22.94 -4.51
C GLU A 444 -1.37 -23.51 -5.27
N GLU A 445 -0.82 -22.77 -6.23
CA GLU A 445 0.40 -23.14 -6.95
C GLU A 445 1.62 -23.26 -6.02
N LEU A 446 1.77 -22.33 -5.07
CA LEU A 446 2.83 -22.37 -4.05
C LEU A 446 2.72 -23.60 -3.16
N SER A 447 1.51 -23.95 -2.70
CA SER A 447 1.28 -25.17 -1.92
C SER A 447 1.61 -26.42 -2.74
N LEU A 448 1.19 -26.48 -4.00
CA LEU A 448 1.52 -27.59 -4.91
C LEU A 448 3.03 -27.74 -5.10
N LEU A 449 3.74 -26.63 -5.35
CA LEU A 449 5.20 -26.64 -5.49
C LEU A 449 5.89 -27.07 -4.19
N SER A 450 5.39 -26.62 -3.03
CA SER A 450 5.88 -27.04 -1.72
C SER A 450 5.78 -28.55 -1.53
N ASN A 451 4.64 -29.13 -1.88
CA ASN A 451 4.37 -30.57 -1.80
C ASN A 451 5.26 -31.37 -2.77
N GLN A 452 5.42 -30.92 -4.02
CA GLN A 452 6.33 -31.55 -4.97
C GLN A 452 7.79 -31.53 -4.48
N LEU A 453 8.19 -30.45 -3.81
CA LEU A 453 9.52 -30.35 -3.22
C LEU A 453 9.67 -31.36 -2.06
N ASN A 454 8.61 -31.56 -1.25
CA ASN A 454 8.60 -32.52 -0.15
C ASN A 454 8.73 -33.97 -0.67
N ASP A 455 8.03 -34.29 -1.76
CA ASP A 455 8.14 -35.62 -2.39
C ASP A 455 9.56 -35.91 -2.88
N LYS A 456 10.21 -34.92 -3.51
CA LYS A 456 11.60 -35.07 -3.99
C LYS A 456 12.60 -35.34 -2.86
N PHE A 457 12.39 -34.77 -1.67
CA PHE A 457 13.27 -34.99 -0.52
C PHE A 457 12.88 -36.21 0.31
N SER A 458 11.63 -36.66 0.25
CA SER A 458 11.14 -37.85 0.95
C SER A 458 11.57 -39.16 0.28
N ILE A 459 11.77 -39.16 -1.04
CA ILE A 459 12.21 -40.35 -1.81
C ILE A 459 13.69 -40.74 -1.52
N GLY A 460 14.45 -39.90 -0.79
CA GLY A 460 15.84 -40.16 -0.41
C GLY A 460 16.05 -40.77 0.99
N LYS A 461 14.99 -41.00 1.77
CA LYS A 461 15.01 -41.79 3.01
C LYS A 461 14.65 -43.24 2.71
#